data_AF-A0A3E2TEP0-F1
#
_entry.id   AF-A0A3E2TEP0-F1
#
_cell.length_a   1.000
_cell.length_b   1.000
_cell.length_c   1.000
_cell.angle_alpha   90.00
_cell.angle_beta   90.00
_cell.angle_gamma   90.00
#
_symmetry.space_group_name_H-M   'P 1'
#
loop_
_entity.id
_entity.type
_entity.pdbx_description
1 polymer ?
#
loop_
_entity_poly.entity_id
_entity_poly.type
_entity_poly.pdbx_seq_one_letter_code
_entity_poly.pdbx_strand_id
1 'polypeptide(L)'
;MTMIPAFGPWPEHPADADEEKRLASAQQSKTTPTSIDKEHETGVFYGSGKDPYQTTLASCTCNDFVRRKKPCKHVFRLAMELGIIDTAYKTGRSTGERNEAQISFADSIELVEQLSDAAQNEIKEMLSRTSERVDDRQKPVTCHELDLVPELRTSPLLHENPYPLEEVLNDLPKPLVVQLLDLVHQEGKPKRNAAKTVMAAWLAQNAPMLAKELPPCASFSFVEVFDKAQRDVYKYLHRKYDTETDWYTGAEYPAGAVPAADGSTYYFPEDRVTDALTKRGFNRCLNGYIPE
;
A
#
# COMPACT_ATOMS: atom_id res chain seq x y z
N MET A 1 19.35 26.03 1.46
CA MET A 1 18.64 26.58 0.29
C MET A 1 19.27 25.97 -0.93
N THR A 2 18.47 25.26 -1.72
CA THR A 2 18.90 24.69 -2.99
C THR A 2 19.10 25.83 -3.99
N MET A 3 20.25 25.91 -4.64
CA MET A 3 20.46 26.84 -5.76
C MET A 3 19.84 26.25 -7.01
N ILE A 4 18.94 27.01 -7.66
CA ILE A 4 18.32 26.63 -8.92
C ILE A 4 19.13 27.31 -10.04
N PRO A 5 19.77 26.55 -10.94
CA PRO A 5 20.50 27.12 -12.08
C PRO A 5 19.54 27.81 -13.05
N ALA A 6 20.07 28.64 -13.95
CA ALA A 6 19.26 29.22 -15.02
C ALA A 6 18.82 28.13 -16.01
N PHE A 7 17.53 28.11 -16.36
CA PHE A 7 16.98 27.22 -17.39
C PHE A 7 15.75 27.85 -18.03
N GLY A 8 15.54 27.64 -19.33
CA GLY A 8 14.46 28.28 -20.06
C GLY A 8 14.43 29.81 -19.82
N PRO A 9 13.28 30.40 -19.44
CA PRO A 9 13.17 31.83 -19.12
C PRO A 9 13.51 32.18 -17.65
N TRP A 10 13.95 31.21 -16.84
CA TRP A 10 14.14 31.40 -15.39
C TRP A 10 15.61 31.69 -15.07
N PRO A 11 15.92 32.81 -14.37
CA PRO A 11 17.29 33.11 -13.97
C PRO A 11 17.76 32.22 -12.81
N GLU A 12 19.07 32.16 -12.59
CA GLU A 12 19.63 31.49 -11.42
C GLU A 12 19.23 32.21 -10.13
N HIS A 13 18.75 31.47 -9.14
CA HIS A 13 18.35 32.01 -7.84
C HIS A 13 18.31 30.92 -6.76
N PRO A 14 18.41 31.28 -5.47
CA PRO A 14 18.12 30.34 -4.39
C PRO A 14 16.62 30.04 -4.35
N ALA A 15 16.27 28.76 -4.25
CA ALA A 15 14.88 28.31 -4.18
C ALA A 15 14.15 28.92 -2.98
N ASP A 16 12.94 29.44 -3.22
CA ASP A 16 12.02 29.81 -2.15
C ASP A 16 11.33 28.58 -1.53
N ALA A 17 10.63 28.76 -0.41
CA ALA A 17 9.97 27.66 0.30
C ALA A 17 8.89 26.92 -0.54
N ASP A 18 8.32 27.59 -1.54
CA ASP A 18 7.30 27.03 -2.44
C ASP A 18 7.94 26.23 -3.60
N GLU A 19 9.11 26.67 -4.05
CA GLU A 19 9.97 25.99 -5.02
C GLU A 19 10.64 24.76 -4.43
N GLU A 20 11.14 24.82 -3.19
CA GLU A 20 11.71 23.68 -2.48
C GLU A 20 10.72 22.51 -2.38
N LYS A 21 9.44 22.79 -2.08
CA LYS A 21 8.37 21.77 -2.07
C LYS A 21 8.14 21.12 -3.45
N ARG A 22 8.30 21.89 -4.52
CA ARG A 22 8.10 21.42 -5.90
C ARG A 22 9.30 20.65 -6.41
N LEU A 23 10.52 21.07 -6.07
CA LEU A 23 11.73 20.30 -6.28
C LEU A 23 11.66 18.95 -5.57
N ALA A 24 11.30 18.94 -4.29
CA ALA A 24 11.11 17.70 -3.53
C ALA A 24 10.05 16.79 -4.17
N SER A 25 8.98 17.36 -4.73
CA SER A 25 7.96 16.61 -5.47
C SER A 25 8.44 16.12 -6.84
N ALA A 26 9.27 16.89 -7.53
CA ALA A 26 9.86 16.54 -8.81
C ALA A 26 10.79 15.34 -8.69
N GLN A 27 11.56 15.25 -7.59
CA GLN A 27 12.48 14.15 -7.30
C GLN A 27 11.79 12.80 -7.04
N GLN A 28 10.49 12.78 -6.76
CA GLN A 28 9.76 11.53 -6.49
C GLN A 28 9.44 10.76 -7.77
N SER A 29 9.42 9.43 -7.69
CA SER A 29 9.02 8.53 -8.80
C SER A 29 7.59 8.77 -9.29
N LYS A 30 6.74 9.36 -8.44
CA LYS A 30 5.38 9.76 -8.79
C LYS A 30 5.30 10.83 -9.90
N THR A 31 6.41 11.53 -10.15
CA THR A 31 6.54 12.59 -11.17
C THR A 31 7.38 12.11 -12.36
N THR A 32 7.63 10.81 -12.53
CA THR A 32 8.35 10.29 -13.70
C THR A 32 7.63 10.69 -15.01
N PRO A 33 8.35 11.20 -16.03
CA PRO A 33 7.79 11.50 -17.34
C PRO A 33 7.42 10.22 -18.10
N THR A 34 6.39 10.30 -18.93
CA THR A 34 6.03 9.24 -19.88
C THR A 34 7.03 9.19 -21.04
N SER A 35 7.48 10.36 -21.51
CA SER A 35 8.53 10.47 -22.52
C SER A 35 9.28 11.79 -22.39
N ILE A 36 10.55 11.79 -22.81
CA ILE A 36 11.40 12.97 -22.87
C ILE A 36 11.95 13.08 -24.29
N ASP A 37 11.80 14.26 -24.89
CA ASP A 37 12.48 14.66 -26.11
C ASP A 37 13.62 15.60 -25.74
N LYS A 38 14.85 15.07 -25.82
CA LYS A 38 16.06 15.83 -25.48
C LYS A 38 16.44 16.85 -26.56
N GLU A 39 16.01 16.64 -27.80
CA GLU A 39 16.34 17.54 -28.92
C GLU A 39 15.50 18.83 -28.83
N HIS A 40 14.21 18.67 -28.52
CA HIS A 40 13.28 19.79 -28.40
C HIS A 40 13.12 20.30 -26.96
N GLU A 41 13.85 19.74 -25.99
CA GLU A 41 13.75 20.05 -24.56
C GLU A 41 12.31 20.00 -24.04
N THR A 42 11.58 18.96 -24.44
CA THR A 42 10.18 18.75 -24.05
C THR A 42 9.99 17.43 -23.32
N GLY A 43 8.94 17.38 -22.49
CA GLY A 43 8.56 16.19 -21.76
C GLY A 43 7.05 16.03 -21.69
N VAL A 44 6.60 14.79 -21.80
CA VAL A 44 5.21 14.40 -21.60
C VAL A 44 5.09 13.78 -20.22
N PHE A 45 4.20 14.33 -19.40
CA PHE A 45 3.92 13.84 -18.06
C PHE A 45 2.47 13.41 -17.95
N TYR A 46 2.19 12.44 -17.09
CA TYR A 46 0.81 12.02 -16.89
C TYR A 46 -0.05 13.17 -16.31
N GLY A 47 -1.22 13.40 -16.92
CA GLY A 47 -2.17 14.46 -16.58
C GLY A 47 -3.17 14.05 -15.50
N SER A 48 -3.72 14.98 -14.71
CA SER A 48 -4.84 14.64 -13.81
C SER A 48 -6.20 14.61 -14.53
N GLY A 49 -6.21 14.97 -15.81
CA GLY A 49 -7.38 14.94 -16.69
C GLY A 49 -7.20 13.94 -17.82
N LYS A 50 -7.96 14.12 -18.90
CA LYS A 50 -7.96 13.20 -20.05
C LYS A 50 -6.66 13.25 -20.86
N ASP A 51 -6.03 14.43 -20.92
CA ASP A 51 -4.82 14.64 -21.72
C ASP A 51 -3.57 14.74 -20.82
N PRO A 52 -2.43 14.17 -21.26
CA PRO A 52 -1.17 14.28 -20.55
C PRO A 52 -0.65 15.73 -20.55
N TYR A 53 0.10 16.08 -19.52
CA TYR A 53 0.74 17.38 -19.42
C TYR A 53 1.91 17.51 -20.40
N GLN A 54 1.79 18.47 -21.31
CA GLN A 54 2.85 18.89 -22.19
C GLN A 54 3.73 19.90 -21.44
N THR A 55 5.03 19.63 -21.37
CA THR A 55 5.97 20.39 -20.56
C THR A 55 7.20 20.75 -21.39
N THR A 56 7.61 22.00 -21.30
CA THR A 56 8.89 22.52 -21.80
C THR A 56 9.63 23.17 -20.62
N LEU A 57 10.89 23.55 -20.80
CA LEU A 57 11.62 24.32 -19.78
C LEU A 57 10.97 25.69 -19.47
N ALA A 58 10.13 26.21 -20.37
CA ALA A 58 9.44 27.49 -20.22
C ALA A 58 7.98 27.39 -19.76
N SER A 59 7.32 26.25 -19.96
CA SER A 59 5.87 26.16 -19.75
C SER A 59 5.40 24.74 -19.43
N CYS A 60 4.21 24.65 -18.82
CA CYS A 60 3.54 23.37 -18.61
C CYS A 60 2.02 23.56 -18.71
N THR A 61 1.31 22.58 -19.26
CA THR A 61 -0.16 22.61 -19.33
C THR A 61 -0.86 22.26 -18.02
N CYS A 62 -0.12 21.99 -16.94
CA CYS A 62 -0.70 21.67 -15.64
C CYS A 62 -1.31 22.90 -14.94
N ASN A 63 -2.33 22.66 -14.10
CA ASN A 63 -3.04 23.73 -13.39
C ASN A 63 -2.12 24.54 -12.44
N ASP A 64 -1.08 23.92 -11.86
CA ASP A 64 -0.11 24.62 -11.01
C ASP A 64 0.64 25.71 -11.80
N PHE A 65 1.12 25.37 -13.01
CA PHE A 65 1.78 26.34 -13.89
C PHE A 65 0.79 27.38 -14.43
N VAL A 66 -0.41 26.95 -14.86
CA VAL A 66 -1.43 27.87 -15.39
C VAL A 66 -1.76 28.98 -14.39
N ARG A 67 -1.83 28.65 -13.09
CA ARG A 67 -2.14 29.61 -12.03
C ARG A 67 -0.94 30.44 -11.58
N ARG A 68 0.22 29.81 -11.35
CA ARG A 68 1.39 30.49 -10.76
C ARG A 68 2.27 31.19 -11.80
N LYS A 69 2.27 30.71 -13.05
CA LYS A 69 3.20 31.13 -14.11
C LYS A 69 4.68 31.05 -13.68
N LYS A 70 4.98 30.10 -12.79
CA LYS A 70 6.30 29.76 -12.28
C LYS A 70 6.56 28.27 -12.52
N PRO A 71 7.82 27.79 -12.51
CA PRO A 71 8.13 26.38 -12.60
C PRO A 71 7.28 25.54 -11.65
N CYS A 72 6.58 24.57 -12.23
CA CYS A 72 5.88 23.53 -11.47
C CYS A 72 6.80 22.32 -11.31
N LYS A 73 6.36 21.31 -10.55
CA LYS A 73 7.13 20.06 -10.37
C LYS A 73 7.52 19.37 -11.70
N HIS A 74 6.70 19.48 -12.75
CA HIS A 74 7.01 18.85 -14.05
C HIS A 74 8.12 19.59 -14.79
N VAL A 75 8.13 20.92 -14.75
CA VAL A 75 9.19 21.73 -15.34
C VAL A 75 10.52 21.45 -14.64
N PHE A 76 10.52 21.42 -13.29
CA PHE A 76 11.70 21.03 -12.53
C PHE A 76 12.15 19.60 -12.85
N ARG A 77 11.21 18.64 -12.95
CA ARG A 77 11.56 17.26 -13.30
C ARG A 77 12.15 17.17 -14.71
N LEU A 78 11.61 17.89 -15.69
CA LEU A 78 12.17 17.95 -17.03
C LEU A 78 13.60 18.50 -17.01
N ALA A 79 13.85 19.58 -16.26
CA ALA A 79 15.20 20.15 -16.12
C ALA A 79 16.19 19.15 -15.45
N MET A 80 15.73 18.31 -14.52
CA MET A 80 16.54 17.21 -13.96
C MET A 80 16.82 16.10 -14.98
N GLU A 81 15.81 15.68 -15.75
CA GLU A 81 15.93 14.63 -16.78
C GLU A 81 16.84 15.06 -17.96
N LEU A 82 16.90 16.36 -18.24
CA LEU A 82 17.82 16.97 -19.20
C LEU A 82 19.23 17.26 -18.60
N GLY A 83 19.43 17.02 -17.31
CA GLY A 83 20.72 17.21 -16.64
C GLY A 83 21.09 18.66 -16.34
N ILE A 84 20.13 19.59 -16.41
CA ILE A 84 20.36 21.02 -16.10
C ILE A 84 20.37 21.24 -14.59
N ILE A 85 19.43 20.62 -13.88
CA ILE A 85 19.41 20.58 -12.41
C ILE A 85 20.08 19.29 -11.97
N ASP A 86 21.32 19.40 -11.49
CA ASP A 86 22.07 18.26 -10.96
C ASP A 86 21.53 17.88 -9.57
N THR A 87 20.55 16.98 -9.55
CA THR A 87 20.03 16.40 -8.30
C THR A 87 19.51 15.00 -8.53
N ALA A 88 19.71 14.12 -7.54
CA ALA A 88 19.17 12.78 -7.57
C ALA A 88 17.63 12.78 -7.57
N TYR A 89 17.05 11.94 -8.42
CA TYR A 89 15.61 11.69 -8.48
C TYR A 89 15.31 10.19 -8.59
N LYS A 90 14.11 9.80 -8.18
CA LYS A 90 13.62 8.43 -8.28
C LYS A 90 12.86 8.25 -9.60
N THR A 91 13.09 7.14 -10.28
CA THR A 91 12.34 6.70 -11.46
C THR A 91 11.42 5.52 -11.10
N GLY A 92 10.34 5.34 -11.85
CA GLY A 92 9.30 4.34 -11.60
C GLY A 92 7.93 4.80 -12.12
N ARG A 93 6.87 4.03 -11.88
CA ARG A 93 5.51 4.40 -12.32
C ARG A 93 5.07 5.75 -11.74
N SER A 94 4.62 6.65 -12.59
CA SER A 94 4.02 7.93 -12.21
C SER A 94 2.70 7.71 -11.44
N THR A 95 2.21 8.73 -10.73
CA THR A 95 0.91 8.64 -10.02
C THR A 95 -0.23 8.21 -10.94
N GLY A 96 -0.21 8.68 -12.18
CA GLY A 96 -1.23 8.37 -13.16
C GLY A 96 -1.22 6.93 -13.64
N GLU A 97 -0.06 6.45 -14.07
CA GLU A 97 0.11 5.05 -14.47
C GLU A 97 -0.24 4.11 -13.32
N ARG A 98 0.14 4.46 -12.09
CA ARG A 98 -0.27 3.70 -10.90
C ARG A 98 -1.78 3.65 -10.74
N ASN A 99 -2.48 4.75 -11.03
CA ASN A 99 -3.92 4.87 -10.90
C ASN A 99 -4.70 4.09 -11.97
N GLU A 100 -4.22 4.08 -13.21
CA GLU A 100 -4.81 3.31 -14.32
C GLU A 100 -4.55 1.82 -14.21
N ALA A 101 -3.37 1.45 -13.70
CA ALA A 101 -3.01 0.06 -13.48
C ALA A 101 -3.78 -0.58 -12.31
N GLN A 102 -4.58 0.19 -11.56
CA GLN A 102 -5.33 -0.35 -10.43
C GLN A 102 -6.34 -1.39 -10.91
N ILE A 103 -6.31 -2.57 -10.28
CA ILE A 103 -7.30 -3.62 -10.49
C ILE A 103 -8.65 -3.07 -10.03
N SER A 104 -9.68 -3.31 -10.82
CA SER A 104 -11.02 -2.86 -10.46
C SER A 104 -11.52 -3.63 -9.22
N PHE A 105 -12.48 -3.04 -8.50
CA PHE A 105 -13.13 -3.75 -7.40
C PHE A 105 -13.79 -5.05 -7.87
N ALA A 106 -14.43 -5.05 -9.05
CA ALA A 106 -15.10 -6.23 -9.60
C ALA A 106 -14.11 -7.37 -9.88
N ASP A 107 -13.00 -7.07 -10.58
CA ASP A 107 -11.96 -8.06 -10.89
C ASP A 107 -11.30 -8.57 -9.61
N SER A 108 -11.09 -7.69 -8.62
CA SER A 108 -10.53 -8.08 -7.32
C SER A 108 -11.42 -9.09 -6.59
N ILE A 109 -12.75 -8.92 -6.63
CA ILE A 109 -13.69 -9.89 -6.06
C ILE A 109 -13.68 -11.19 -6.87
N GLU A 110 -13.60 -11.15 -8.19
CA GLU A 110 -13.49 -12.37 -9.00
C GLU A 110 -12.24 -13.18 -8.66
N LEU A 111 -11.11 -12.51 -8.43
CA LEU A 111 -9.85 -13.14 -8.03
C LEU A 111 -9.94 -13.75 -6.61
N VAL A 112 -10.57 -13.03 -5.66
CA VAL A 112 -10.75 -13.54 -4.30
C VAL A 112 -11.72 -14.72 -4.25
N GLU A 113 -12.82 -14.67 -5.01
CA GLU A 113 -13.84 -15.72 -5.05
C GLU A 113 -13.39 -17.01 -5.76
N GLN A 114 -12.24 -16.99 -6.44
CA GLN A 114 -11.61 -18.20 -6.97
C GLN A 114 -10.91 -19.03 -5.88
N LEU A 115 -10.67 -18.46 -4.70
CA LEU A 115 -10.01 -19.10 -3.58
C LEU A 115 -11.03 -19.79 -2.66
N SER A 116 -10.56 -20.78 -1.89
CA SER A 116 -11.32 -21.44 -0.84
C SER A 116 -11.78 -20.46 0.25
N ASP A 117 -12.88 -20.79 0.95
CA ASP A 117 -13.36 -19.96 2.07
C ASP A 117 -12.31 -19.75 3.16
N ALA A 118 -11.41 -20.72 3.37
CA ALA A 118 -10.31 -20.59 4.31
C ALA A 118 -9.26 -19.57 3.84
N ALA A 119 -8.84 -19.63 2.57
CA ALA A 119 -7.94 -18.64 1.99
C ALA A 119 -8.57 -17.25 1.88
N GLN A 120 -9.89 -17.16 1.61
CA GLN A 120 -10.63 -15.90 1.65
C GLN A 120 -10.63 -15.29 3.05
N ASN A 121 -10.82 -16.09 4.09
CA ASN A 121 -10.73 -15.62 5.48
C ASN A 121 -9.31 -15.18 5.84
N GLU A 122 -8.28 -15.88 5.39
CA GLU A 122 -6.89 -15.46 5.61
C GLU A 122 -6.59 -14.11 4.93
N ILE A 123 -7.07 -13.90 3.69
CA ILE A 123 -6.98 -12.60 3.01
C ILE A 123 -7.74 -11.51 3.77
N LYS A 124 -8.92 -11.83 4.33
CA LYS A 124 -9.71 -10.91 5.16
C LYS A 124 -8.91 -10.46 6.38
N GLU A 125 -8.23 -11.39 7.06
CA GLU A 125 -7.37 -11.08 8.22
C GLU A 125 -6.14 -10.24 7.83
N MET A 126 -5.53 -10.50 6.67
CA MET A 126 -4.47 -9.64 6.15
C MET A 126 -4.99 -8.22 5.85
N LEU A 127 -6.19 -8.12 5.25
CA LEU A 127 -6.83 -6.85 4.92
C LEU A 127 -7.32 -6.07 6.13
N SER A 128 -7.71 -6.73 7.22
CA SER A 128 -8.10 -6.04 8.47
C SER A 128 -6.95 -5.19 9.03
N ARG A 129 -5.71 -5.64 8.81
CA ARG A 129 -4.47 -4.98 9.25
C ARG A 129 -3.93 -3.92 8.29
N THR A 130 -4.26 -4.02 7.00
CA THR A 130 -3.60 -3.25 5.93
C THR A 130 -4.52 -2.27 5.20
N SER A 131 -5.84 -2.51 5.18
CA SER A 131 -6.77 -1.79 4.29
C SER A 131 -7.19 -0.39 4.77
N GLU A 132 -7.02 -0.09 6.07
CA GLU A 132 -7.50 1.16 6.67
C GLU A 132 -6.61 2.36 6.30
N ARG A 133 -5.30 2.23 6.47
CA ARG A 133 -4.34 3.32 6.28
C ARG A 133 -3.56 3.10 5.00
N VAL A 134 -3.44 4.15 4.19
CA VAL A 134 -2.72 4.09 2.89
C VAL A 134 -1.29 3.60 3.06
N ASP A 135 -0.59 4.06 4.11
CA ASP A 135 0.80 3.68 4.38
C ASP A 135 0.98 2.19 4.73
N ASP A 136 -0.10 1.50 5.14
CA ASP A 136 -0.07 0.10 5.57
C ASP A 136 -0.46 -0.88 4.46
N ARG A 137 -0.97 -0.41 3.31
CA ARG A 137 -1.57 -1.25 2.25
C ARG A 137 -0.61 -2.24 1.59
N GLN A 138 0.69 -1.98 1.65
CA GLN A 138 1.73 -2.90 1.14
C GLN A 138 2.55 -3.53 2.26
N LYS A 139 2.20 -3.25 3.53
CA LYS A 139 2.91 -3.80 4.68
C LYS A 139 2.85 -5.33 4.63
N PRO A 140 3.99 -6.03 4.77
CA PRO A 140 4.00 -7.48 4.88
C PRO A 140 3.16 -7.96 6.07
N VAL A 141 2.48 -9.09 5.88
CA VAL A 141 1.74 -9.80 6.91
C VAL A 141 2.26 -11.24 6.95
N THR A 142 2.65 -11.69 8.15
CA THR A 142 3.06 -13.07 8.38
C THR A 142 1.85 -14.00 8.42
N CYS A 143 1.91 -15.07 7.63
CA CYS A 143 0.93 -16.15 7.57
C CYS A 143 1.53 -17.41 8.23
N HIS A 144 0.85 -17.90 9.27
CA HIS A 144 1.26 -19.10 10.01
C HIS A 144 0.49 -20.36 9.57
N GLU A 145 -0.59 -20.20 8.81
CA GLU A 145 -1.42 -21.30 8.29
C GLU A 145 -0.76 -21.93 7.04
N LEU A 146 0.20 -22.82 7.28
CA LEU A 146 1.05 -23.39 6.22
C LEU A 146 0.28 -24.16 5.15
N ASP A 147 -0.88 -24.72 5.50
CA ASP A 147 -1.74 -25.45 4.58
C ASP A 147 -2.40 -24.52 3.53
N LEU A 148 -2.58 -23.23 3.87
CA LEU A 148 -3.14 -22.22 2.97
C LEU A 148 -2.08 -21.61 2.04
N VAL A 149 -0.80 -21.65 2.43
CA VAL A 149 0.30 -21.01 1.69
C VAL A 149 0.36 -21.41 0.21
N PRO A 150 0.22 -22.70 -0.19
CA PRO A 150 0.21 -23.08 -1.60
C PRO A 150 -0.91 -22.42 -2.40
N GLU A 151 -2.11 -22.32 -1.83
CA GLU A 151 -3.26 -21.68 -2.47
C GLU A 151 -3.08 -20.16 -2.54
N LEU A 152 -2.64 -19.52 -1.45
CA LEU A 152 -2.37 -18.08 -1.41
C LEU A 152 -1.33 -17.64 -2.45
N ARG A 153 -0.30 -18.46 -2.72
CA ARG A 153 0.69 -18.22 -3.78
C ARG A 153 0.09 -18.18 -5.19
N THR A 154 -1.09 -18.77 -5.40
CA THR A 154 -1.78 -18.71 -6.70
C THR A 154 -2.52 -17.39 -6.91
N SER A 155 -2.79 -16.64 -5.83
CA SER A 155 -3.53 -15.38 -5.90
C SER A 155 -2.68 -14.28 -6.55
N PRO A 156 -3.13 -13.66 -7.65
CA PRO A 156 -2.41 -12.55 -8.27
C PRO A 156 -2.50 -11.25 -7.46
N LEU A 157 -3.28 -11.23 -6.37
CA LEU A 157 -3.37 -10.10 -5.45
C LEU A 157 -2.22 -10.08 -4.43
N LEU A 158 -1.47 -11.18 -4.29
CA LEU A 158 -0.44 -11.36 -3.28
C LEU A 158 0.96 -11.40 -3.91
N HIS A 159 1.92 -10.83 -3.20
CA HIS A 159 3.35 -10.96 -3.43
C HIS A 159 3.96 -11.65 -2.21
N GLU A 160 4.65 -12.78 -2.43
CA GLU A 160 5.40 -13.46 -1.37
C GLU A 160 6.73 -12.75 -1.12
N ASN A 161 6.93 -12.35 0.12
CA ASN A 161 8.14 -11.70 0.61
C ASN A 161 9.16 -12.74 1.10
N PRO A 162 10.45 -12.35 1.25
CA PRO A 162 11.42 -13.16 1.98
C PRO A 162 10.95 -13.48 3.41
N TYR A 163 11.48 -14.55 3.99
CA TYR A 163 11.16 -14.96 5.35
C TYR A 163 11.31 -13.80 6.34
N PRO A 164 10.28 -13.46 7.15
CA PRO A 164 10.24 -12.26 7.97
C PRO A 164 11.01 -12.46 9.29
N LEU A 165 12.33 -12.68 9.18
CA LEU A 165 13.17 -13.09 10.32
C LEU A 165 13.09 -12.13 11.51
N GLU A 166 13.13 -10.82 11.26
CA GLU A 166 13.03 -9.81 12.32
C GLU A 166 11.67 -9.86 13.05
N GLU A 167 10.58 -10.05 12.32
CA GLU A 167 9.22 -10.13 12.88
C GLU A 167 9.07 -11.39 13.73
N VAL A 168 9.47 -12.55 13.20
CA VAL A 168 9.44 -13.82 13.94
C VAL A 168 10.27 -13.73 15.21
N LEU A 169 11.47 -13.15 15.15
CA LEU A 169 12.30 -12.92 16.34
C LEU A 169 11.62 -11.98 17.35
N ASN A 170 10.85 -10.99 16.88
CA ASN A 170 10.08 -10.11 17.74
C ASN A 170 8.87 -10.79 18.36
N ASP A 171 8.32 -11.85 17.77
CA ASP A 171 7.22 -12.62 18.37
C ASP A 171 7.71 -13.59 19.44
N LEU A 172 9.00 -13.98 19.40
CA LEU A 172 9.58 -14.83 20.43
C LEU A 172 9.62 -14.16 21.81
N PRO A 173 9.58 -14.97 22.90
CA PRO A 173 9.88 -14.49 24.24
C PRO A 173 11.29 -13.89 24.30
N LYS A 174 11.45 -12.73 24.96
CA LYS A 174 12.74 -12.05 25.11
C LYS A 174 13.88 -12.97 25.60
N PRO A 175 13.66 -13.90 26.57
CA PRO A 175 14.72 -14.83 27.00
C PRO A 175 15.27 -15.69 25.85
N LEU A 176 14.41 -16.16 24.94
CA LEU A 176 14.83 -16.96 23.78
C LEU A 176 15.63 -16.13 22.79
N VAL A 177 15.22 -14.89 22.53
CA VAL A 177 15.98 -13.95 21.69
C VAL A 177 17.38 -13.68 22.27
N VAL A 178 17.48 -13.53 23.60
CA VAL A 178 18.79 -13.37 24.27
C VAL A 178 19.65 -14.62 24.13
N GLN A 179 19.07 -15.82 24.24
CA GLN A 179 19.81 -17.07 24.02
C GLN A 179 20.33 -17.17 22.58
N LEU A 180 19.49 -16.87 21.58
CA LEU A 180 19.92 -16.82 20.18
C LEU A 180 21.04 -15.79 19.97
N LEU A 181 20.94 -14.62 20.62
CA LEU A 181 21.99 -13.61 20.59
C LEU A 181 23.30 -14.12 21.17
N ASP A 182 23.27 -14.93 22.23
CA ASP A 182 24.46 -15.54 22.86
C ASP A 182 25.21 -16.51 21.97
N LEU A 183 24.51 -17.19 21.06
CA LEU A 183 25.10 -18.13 20.10
C LEU A 183 25.83 -17.42 18.95
N VAL A 184 25.58 -16.13 18.72
CA VAL A 184 26.22 -15.36 17.66
C VAL A 184 27.45 -14.63 18.20
N HIS A 185 28.63 -15.03 17.72
CA HIS A 185 29.91 -14.41 18.07
C HIS A 185 30.34 -13.42 16.98
N GLN A 186 29.77 -12.21 17.01
CA GLN A 186 30.15 -11.10 16.12
C GLN A 186 30.31 -9.78 16.89
N GLU A 187 31.13 -8.87 16.36
CA GLU A 187 31.32 -7.53 16.91
C GLU A 187 30.05 -6.66 16.77
N GLY A 188 29.91 -5.63 17.62
CA GLY A 188 28.74 -4.74 17.61
C GLY A 188 27.46 -5.35 18.17
N LYS A 189 27.54 -6.54 18.77
CA LYS A 189 26.42 -7.24 19.42
C LYS A 189 25.74 -6.38 20.51
N PRO A 190 24.40 -6.24 20.48
CA PRO A 190 23.64 -5.56 21.52
C PRO A 190 23.85 -6.17 22.91
N LYS A 191 23.75 -5.34 23.94
CA LYS A 191 23.77 -5.81 25.34
C LYS A 191 22.50 -6.61 25.64
N ARG A 192 22.60 -7.60 26.55
CA ARG A 192 21.48 -8.46 26.99
C ARG A 192 20.27 -7.67 27.53
N ASN A 193 20.51 -6.48 28.08
CA ASN A 193 19.46 -5.61 28.62
C ASN A 193 18.83 -4.67 27.58
N ALA A 194 19.28 -4.71 26.32
CA ALA A 194 18.69 -3.93 25.23
C ALA A 194 17.20 -4.27 25.01
N ALA A 195 16.53 -3.42 24.23
CA ALA A 195 15.16 -3.69 23.79
C ALA A 195 15.11 -4.93 22.89
N LYS A 196 14.00 -5.69 22.93
CA LYS A 196 13.81 -6.89 22.10
C LYS A 196 13.93 -6.57 20.61
N THR A 197 13.31 -5.48 20.18
CA THR A 197 13.36 -4.97 18.80
C THR A 197 14.78 -4.73 18.31
N VAL A 198 15.64 -4.13 19.15
CA VAL A 198 17.06 -3.90 18.81
C VAL A 198 17.82 -5.21 18.64
N MET A 199 17.56 -6.20 19.49
CA MET A 199 18.19 -7.52 19.38
C MET A 199 17.69 -8.29 18.15
N ALA A 200 16.39 -8.25 17.87
CA ALA A 200 15.77 -8.91 16.73
C ALA A 200 16.28 -8.33 15.40
N ALA A 201 16.32 -7.01 15.26
CA ALA A 201 16.85 -6.32 14.07
C ALA A 201 18.33 -6.67 13.85
N TRP A 202 19.14 -6.65 14.91
CA TRP A 202 20.55 -7.01 14.82
C TRP A 202 20.74 -8.48 14.41
N LEU A 203 19.98 -9.40 15.01
CA LEU A 203 20.03 -10.83 14.67
C LEU A 203 19.60 -11.08 13.22
N ALA A 204 18.54 -10.42 12.75
CA ALA A 204 18.08 -10.57 11.37
C ALA A 204 19.14 -10.14 10.35
N GLN A 205 19.89 -9.08 10.65
CA GLN A 205 20.97 -8.58 9.79
C GLN A 205 22.24 -9.43 9.85
N ASN A 206 22.62 -9.91 11.04
CA ASN A 206 23.94 -10.50 11.29
C ASN A 206 23.94 -12.04 11.33
N ALA A 207 22.76 -12.64 11.51
CA ALA A 207 22.56 -14.08 11.57
C ALA A 207 21.36 -14.53 10.70
N PRO A 208 21.35 -14.25 9.38
CA PRO A 208 20.23 -14.58 8.49
C PRO A 208 19.98 -16.09 8.36
N MET A 209 20.96 -16.93 8.71
CA MET A 209 20.80 -18.39 8.73
C MET A 209 19.73 -18.86 9.71
N LEU A 210 19.40 -18.07 10.74
CA LEU A 210 18.33 -18.38 11.69
C LEU A 210 16.96 -18.55 11.03
N ALA A 211 16.75 -17.96 9.84
CA ALA A 211 15.54 -18.17 9.05
C ALA A 211 15.27 -19.64 8.70
N LYS A 212 16.29 -20.52 8.72
CA LYS A 212 16.15 -21.95 8.46
C LYS A 212 15.84 -22.79 9.70
N GLU A 213 16.13 -22.24 10.89
CA GLU A 213 16.02 -22.94 12.17
C GLU A 213 14.74 -22.56 12.93
N LEU A 214 14.18 -21.40 12.62
CA LEU A 214 12.94 -20.91 13.23
C LEU A 214 11.71 -21.57 12.59
N PRO A 215 10.56 -21.58 13.30
CA PRO A 215 9.33 -22.17 12.79
C PRO A 215 8.97 -21.63 11.40
N PRO A 216 8.57 -22.50 10.46
CA PRO A 216 8.18 -22.07 9.12
C PRO A 216 6.98 -21.13 9.18
N CYS A 217 7.04 -20.07 8.37
CA CYS A 217 5.93 -19.18 8.07
C CYS A 217 6.12 -18.60 6.66
N ALA A 218 5.06 -18.06 6.09
CA ALA A 218 5.12 -17.26 4.87
C ALA A 218 4.89 -15.79 5.21
N SER A 219 5.39 -14.88 4.37
CA SER A 219 5.10 -13.45 4.48
C SER A 219 4.54 -12.96 3.16
N PHE A 220 3.41 -12.27 3.21
CA PHE A 220 2.73 -11.77 2.02
C PHE A 220 2.48 -10.27 2.12
N SER A 221 2.60 -9.58 1.00
CA SER A 221 2.13 -8.20 0.81
C SER A 221 1.12 -8.18 -0.31
N PHE A 222 0.16 -7.27 -0.26
CA PHE A 222 -0.70 -7.01 -1.42
C PHE A 222 0.06 -6.27 -2.52
N VAL A 223 -0.23 -6.63 -3.77
CA VAL A 223 0.36 -5.94 -4.93
C VAL A 223 -0.07 -4.47 -5.00
N GLU A 224 0.82 -3.58 -5.45
CA GLU A 224 0.54 -2.12 -5.52
C GLU A 224 -0.69 -1.77 -6.37
N VAL A 225 -1.04 -2.62 -7.34
CA VAL A 225 -2.19 -2.42 -8.22
C VAL A 225 -3.53 -2.77 -7.55
N PHE A 226 -3.52 -3.38 -6.36
CA PHE A 226 -4.73 -3.71 -5.61
C PHE A 226 -5.11 -2.62 -4.58
N ASP A 227 -4.28 -1.59 -4.43
CA ASP A 227 -4.35 -0.56 -3.39
C ASP A 227 -5.73 0.09 -3.20
N LYS A 228 -6.40 0.49 -4.30
CA LYS A 228 -7.71 1.17 -4.22
C LYS A 228 -8.87 0.27 -3.84
N ALA A 229 -8.78 -1.03 -4.10
CA ALA A 229 -9.87 -1.97 -3.87
C ALA A 229 -9.81 -2.62 -2.48
N GLN A 230 -8.65 -2.62 -1.81
CA GLN A 230 -8.43 -3.30 -0.54
C GLN A 230 -9.54 -3.07 0.50
N ARG A 231 -9.92 -1.81 0.75
CA ARG A 231 -10.92 -1.49 1.78
C ARG A 231 -12.31 -2.04 1.47
N ASP A 232 -12.70 -2.06 0.21
CA ASP A 232 -14.01 -2.57 -0.17
C ASP A 232 -14.02 -4.10 -0.32
N VAL A 233 -12.89 -4.71 -0.71
CA VAL A 233 -12.73 -6.16 -0.62
C VAL A 233 -12.74 -6.62 0.84
N TYR A 234 -12.11 -5.88 1.75
CA TYR A 234 -12.19 -6.14 3.18
C TYR A 234 -13.65 -6.13 3.66
N LYS A 235 -14.39 -5.05 3.37
CA LYS A 235 -15.82 -4.95 3.73
C LYS A 235 -16.64 -6.10 3.14
N TYR A 236 -16.35 -6.48 1.90
CA TYR A 236 -17.03 -7.59 1.23
C TYR A 236 -16.83 -8.89 2.03
N LEU A 237 -15.58 -9.24 2.34
CA LEU A 237 -15.26 -10.46 3.09
C LEU A 237 -15.76 -10.41 4.53
N HIS A 238 -15.66 -9.25 5.18
CA HIS A 238 -16.17 -9.01 6.52
C HIS A 238 -17.69 -9.22 6.58
N ARG A 239 -18.44 -8.63 5.64
CA ARG A 239 -19.90 -8.84 5.50
C ARG A 239 -20.26 -10.26 5.05
N LYS A 240 -19.36 -10.99 4.39
CA LYS A 240 -19.58 -12.38 3.96
C LYS A 240 -19.44 -13.35 5.13
N TYR A 241 -18.40 -13.22 5.95
CA TYR A 241 -18.03 -14.23 6.94
C TYR A 241 -18.30 -13.85 8.40
N ASP A 242 -18.14 -12.58 8.79
CA ASP A 242 -18.07 -12.22 10.21
C ASP A 242 -19.43 -11.86 10.81
N THR A 243 -19.50 -11.99 12.11
CA THR A 243 -20.66 -11.60 12.92
C THR A 243 -20.20 -10.60 13.97
N GLU A 244 -21.03 -9.61 14.23
CA GLU A 244 -20.85 -8.64 15.32
C GLU A 244 -21.88 -8.93 16.42
N THR A 245 -21.53 -8.58 17.65
CA THR A 245 -22.41 -8.73 18.82
C THR A 245 -22.81 -7.35 19.31
N ASP A 246 -24.12 -7.11 19.41
CA ASP A 246 -24.64 -5.88 19.98
C ASP A 246 -24.32 -5.81 21.48
N TRP A 247 -23.66 -4.72 21.90
CA TRP A 247 -23.16 -4.59 23.27
C TRP A 247 -24.27 -4.53 24.33
N TYR A 248 -25.46 -4.05 23.96
CA TYR A 248 -26.55 -3.83 24.91
C TYR A 248 -27.47 -5.05 25.04
N THR A 249 -27.76 -5.69 23.91
CA THR A 249 -28.71 -6.79 23.80
C THR A 249 -28.03 -8.16 23.79
N GLY A 250 -26.74 -8.21 23.45
CA GLY A 250 -26.01 -9.46 23.22
C GLY A 250 -26.39 -10.16 21.91
N ALA A 251 -27.24 -9.54 21.08
CA ALA A 251 -27.71 -10.11 19.84
C ALA A 251 -26.59 -10.18 18.80
N GLU A 252 -26.49 -11.32 18.10
CA GLU A 252 -25.50 -11.53 17.05
C GLU A 252 -26.09 -11.21 15.67
N TYR A 253 -25.39 -10.41 14.88
CA TYR A 253 -25.81 -10.00 13.54
C TYR A 253 -24.64 -9.95 12.54
N PRO A 254 -24.88 -10.12 11.23
CA PRO A 254 -23.83 -10.04 10.22
C PRO A 254 -23.02 -8.74 10.30
N ALA A 255 -21.70 -8.85 10.35
CA ALA A 255 -20.81 -7.72 10.51
C ALA A 255 -21.00 -6.67 9.39
N GLY A 256 -20.97 -5.39 9.76
CA GLY A 256 -21.23 -4.28 8.85
C GLY A 256 -22.70 -4.10 8.42
N ALA A 257 -23.65 -4.81 9.03
CA ALA A 257 -25.08 -4.53 8.90
C ALA A 257 -25.51 -3.37 9.82
N VAL A 258 -26.57 -2.68 9.42
CA VAL A 258 -27.19 -1.60 10.19
C VAL A 258 -28.62 -1.98 10.56
N PRO A 259 -29.09 -1.64 11.77
CA PRO A 259 -30.45 -1.91 12.18
C PRO A 259 -31.44 -1.02 11.41
N ALA A 260 -32.62 -1.57 11.11
CA ALA A 260 -33.76 -0.81 10.62
C ALA A 260 -34.25 0.20 11.66
N ALA A 261 -35.06 1.16 11.22
CA ALA A 261 -35.56 2.24 12.09
C ALA A 261 -36.38 1.73 13.29
N ASP A 262 -37.00 0.56 13.17
CA ASP A 262 -37.75 -0.10 14.24
C ASP A 262 -36.88 -1.02 15.12
N GLY A 263 -35.59 -1.19 14.77
CA GLY A 263 -34.64 -2.06 15.46
C GLY A 263 -34.92 -3.55 15.33
N SER A 264 -35.89 -3.97 14.51
CA SER A 264 -36.33 -5.36 14.43
C SER A 264 -35.50 -6.25 13.51
N THR A 265 -34.86 -5.61 12.52
CA THR A 265 -34.15 -6.28 11.42
C THR A 265 -32.87 -5.53 11.08
N TYR A 266 -31.90 -6.24 10.52
CA TYR A 266 -30.61 -5.70 10.07
C TYR A 266 -30.48 -5.82 8.55
N TYR A 267 -29.94 -4.78 7.92
CA TYR A 267 -29.69 -4.71 6.48
C TYR A 267 -28.25 -4.28 6.22
N PHE A 268 -27.63 -4.78 5.15
CA PHE A 268 -26.37 -4.18 4.71
C PHE A 268 -26.63 -2.81 4.05
N PRO A 269 -25.71 -1.84 4.19
CA PRO A 269 -25.83 -0.55 3.53
C PRO A 269 -25.97 -0.67 2.00
N GLU A 270 -26.72 0.25 1.38
CA GLU A 270 -26.84 0.35 -0.07
C GLU A 270 -25.54 0.90 -0.68
N ASP A 271 -24.62 0.00 -1.04
CA ASP A 271 -23.36 0.35 -1.67
C ASP A 271 -22.89 -0.75 -2.65
N ARG A 272 -21.85 -0.43 -3.43
CA ARG A 272 -21.27 -1.35 -4.42
C ARG A 272 -20.81 -2.69 -3.83
N VAL A 273 -20.50 -2.75 -2.53
CA VAL A 273 -20.05 -3.97 -1.86
C VAL A 273 -21.26 -4.88 -1.62
N THR A 274 -22.38 -4.32 -1.14
CA THR A 274 -23.65 -5.04 -0.99
C THR A 274 -24.21 -5.51 -2.33
N ASP A 275 -24.08 -4.71 -3.39
CA ASP A 275 -24.44 -5.12 -4.75
C ASP A 275 -23.63 -6.36 -5.19
N ALA A 276 -22.32 -6.36 -4.92
CA ALA A 276 -21.44 -7.47 -5.26
C ALA A 276 -21.78 -8.75 -4.48
N LEU A 277 -22.11 -8.64 -3.19
CA LEU A 277 -22.59 -9.76 -2.36
C LEU A 277 -23.91 -10.30 -2.89
N THR A 278 -24.86 -9.41 -3.21
CA THR A 278 -26.19 -9.78 -3.71
C THR A 278 -26.10 -10.49 -5.05
N LYS A 279 -25.31 -9.97 -5.99
CA LYS A 279 -25.08 -10.58 -7.31
C LYS A 279 -24.54 -12.01 -7.22
N ARG A 280 -23.77 -12.31 -6.17
CA ARG A 280 -23.15 -13.63 -5.93
C ARG A 280 -23.94 -14.53 -4.98
N GLY A 281 -25.06 -14.06 -4.44
CA GLY A 281 -25.89 -14.84 -3.50
C GLY A 281 -25.34 -14.90 -2.07
N PHE A 282 -24.43 -14.01 -1.69
CA PHE A 282 -23.82 -13.97 -0.35
C PHE A 282 -24.38 -12.87 0.56
N ASN A 283 -25.42 -12.14 0.12
CA ASN A 283 -26.05 -11.12 0.95
C ASN A 283 -26.93 -11.76 2.04
N ARG A 284 -26.34 -11.95 3.23
CA ARG A 284 -27.00 -12.50 4.43
C ARG A 284 -28.16 -11.64 4.95
N CYS A 285 -28.23 -10.37 4.56
CA CYS A 285 -29.23 -9.42 5.02
C CYS A 285 -30.24 -9.00 3.93
N LEU A 286 -30.32 -9.72 2.81
CA LEU A 286 -31.11 -9.32 1.64
C LEU A 286 -32.61 -9.12 1.95
N ASN A 287 -33.17 -9.95 2.83
CA ASN A 287 -34.59 -9.93 3.20
C ASN A 287 -34.83 -9.42 4.64
N GLY A 288 -33.83 -8.74 5.22
CA GLY A 288 -33.83 -8.36 6.63
C GLY A 288 -33.38 -9.52 7.51
N TYR A 289 -32.24 -9.36 8.16
CA TYR A 289 -31.72 -10.34 9.11
C TYR A 289 -32.34 -10.10 10.49
N ILE A 290 -32.87 -11.14 11.14
CA ILE A 290 -33.41 -11.09 12.49
C ILE A 290 -32.46 -11.88 13.38
N PRO A 291 -31.79 -11.25 14.37
CA PRO A 291 -30.97 -11.97 15.34
C PRO A 291 -31.80 -12.98 16.14
N GLU A 292 -31.20 -14.12 16.45
CA GLU A 292 -31.79 -15.14 17.34
C GLU A 292 -31.85 -14.69 18.81
#